data_AF-A0A7V5YQB9-F1
#
_entry.id   AF-A0A7V5YQB9-F1
#
_cell.length_a   1.000
_cell.length_b   1.000
_cell.length_c   1.000
_cell.angle_alpha   90.00
_cell.angle_beta   90.00
_cell.angle_gamma   90.00
#
_symmetry.space_group_name_H-M   'P 1'
#
loop_
_entity.id
_entity.type
_entity.pdbx_description
1 polymer ?
#
loop_
_entity_poly.entity_id
_entity_poly.type
_entity_poly.pdbx_seq_one_letter_code
_entity_poly.pdbx_strand_id
1 'polypeptide(L)'
;LLALRRLRDKNFLSDAEYSKLASAYEFLRHLEHRLQLVDDRQTHVLPQDPERLEVLARLMPLPPGAGEPTRETLMSLLTAHLENVQQLYERVIHSQQPMYYSAPATPVVAPAGLGNGGIDQWDPRATSNVIRFLDQRAPNFAAVAARHPVRRNFTAFEQFIEQLFQHPEALAWLDQNSTLAAHVIDLFEQSLYFGQELARYPSWVEELKAMCEAPGSLPDFAQAMKNCEDMTQVRRLFRRYMLRIQAESICLAAPIFTTLRQTSELVDAVLQAVYPMAVRYVLEHSPPAIPGYEPTDQLVVVALGRLGMLEFDVASDADLVFVLPDQDAKALPFWTRVAERLIHQVSAYTGEGTLFAVDTRLRPNGREGQLVQTESAFKQYFAQQAEAWEGIAYMKSRAVAGNIDHGTEFLNELQEVDWRRWGQSGRSRRKLWEMRMRLEKEQGAENPLKAGRGGYYDIDFALTYLRLKSAGIFFKVLNTLERIDVLEKMGHLERSDAEFLRDAAVFYRALDHGLRVYSGQAGGRLPRTRYKLEALDKLVSRWTPPHLHDQPIDVELAQIQARTREFFERLFVG
;
A
#
# COMPACT_ATOMS: atom_id res chain seq x y z
N LEU A 1 9.79 24.85 -7.51
CA LEU A 1 10.68 25.21 -6.37
C LEU A 1 9.95 25.37 -5.02
N LEU A 2 8.83 26.11 -4.92
CA LEU A 2 8.11 26.31 -3.63
C LEU A 2 7.68 25.00 -2.95
N ALA A 3 7.22 24.01 -3.72
CA ALA A 3 6.87 22.69 -3.22
C ALA A 3 8.10 21.92 -2.67
N LEU A 4 9.23 21.91 -3.39
CA LEU A 4 10.48 21.31 -2.91
C LEU A 4 10.96 21.95 -1.61
N ARG A 5 10.81 23.27 -1.49
CA ARG A 5 11.17 24.01 -0.27
C ARG A 5 10.31 23.59 0.92
N ARG A 6 8.99 23.47 0.72
CA ARG A 6 8.06 22.96 1.74
C ARG A 6 8.33 21.50 2.11
N LEU A 7 8.81 20.67 1.17
CA LEU A 7 9.19 19.28 1.46
C LEU A 7 10.46 19.21 2.31
N ARG A 8 11.45 20.06 2.04
CA ARG A 8 12.65 20.23 2.88
C ARG A 8 12.29 20.76 4.27
N ASP A 9 11.48 21.81 4.34
CA ASP A 9 11.09 22.43 5.62
C ASP A 9 10.27 21.48 6.52
N LYS A 10 9.67 20.43 5.93
CA LYS A 10 8.98 19.33 6.63
C LYS A 10 9.84 18.07 6.82
N ASN A 11 11.15 18.14 6.55
CA ASN A 11 12.12 17.03 6.65
C ASN A 11 11.81 15.80 5.77
N PHE A 12 11.03 15.97 4.69
CA PHE A 12 10.80 14.89 3.70
C PHE A 12 11.94 14.78 2.68
N LEU A 13 12.76 15.82 2.55
CA LEU A 13 13.99 15.83 1.78
C LEU A 13 15.10 16.37 2.70
N SER A 14 16.25 15.70 2.71
CA SER A 14 17.44 16.29 3.32
C SER A 14 17.92 17.51 2.53
N ASP A 15 18.71 18.38 3.17
CA ASP A 15 19.26 19.58 2.50
C ASP A 15 20.07 19.25 1.24
N ALA A 16 20.78 18.11 1.25
CA ALA A 16 21.52 17.61 0.09
C ALA A 16 20.58 17.19 -1.05
N GLU A 17 19.47 16.51 -0.74
CA GLU A 17 18.49 16.05 -1.73
C GLU A 17 17.67 17.21 -2.30
N TYR A 18 17.29 18.17 -1.45
CA TYR A 18 16.67 19.41 -1.89
C TYR A 18 17.57 20.17 -2.87
N SER A 19 18.85 20.34 -2.53
CA SER A 19 19.81 21.05 -3.39
C SER A 19 19.96 20.36 -4.75
N LYS A 20 20.08 19.02 -4.76
CA LYS A 20 20.16 18.22 -5.98
C LYS A 20 18.90 18.31 -6.83
N LEU A 21 17.71 18.19 -6.24
CA LEU A 21 16.43 18.25 -6.97
C LEU A 21 16.12 19.66 -7.47
N ALA A 22 16.41 20.69 -6.67
CA ALA A 22 16.25 22.08 -7.09
C ALA A 22 17.16 22.40 -8.28
N SER A 23 18.43 22.00 -8.19
CA SER A 23 19.40 22.18 -9.28
C SER A 23 19.01 21.41 -10.54
N ALA A 24 18.61 20.13 -10.41
CA ALA A 24 18.15 19.34 -11.56
C ALA A 24 16.87 19.91 -12.20
N TYR A 25 15.91 20.35 -11.39
CA TYR A 25 14.69 20.97 -11.87
C TYR A 25 14.96 22.28 -12.63
N GLU A 26 15.80 23.15 -12.10
CA GLU A 26 16.21 24.40 -12.76
C GLU A 26 16.95 24.12 -14.07
N PHE A 27 17.88 23.16 -14.06
CA PHE A 27 18.64 22.76 -15.24
C PHE A 27 17.74 22.20 -16.35
N LEU A 28 16.88 21.23 -16.03
CA LEU A 28 15.97 20.62 -17.00
C LEU A 28 14.96 21.61 -17.55
N ARG A 29 14.46 22.54 -16.71
CA ARG A 29 13.53 23.58 -17.15
C ARG A 29 14.20 24.60 -18.07
N HIS A 30 15.45 24.97 -17.79
CA HIS A 30 16.23 25.80 -18.70
C HIS A 30 16.49 25.07 -20.02
N LEU A 31 16.85 23.80 -19.98
CA LEU A 31 17.08 22.99 -21.17
C LEU A 31 15.82 22.90 -22.04
N GLU A 32 14.68 22.62 -21.43
CA GLU A 32 13.37 22.58 -22.09
C GLU A 32 13.03 23.93 -22.74
N HIS A 33 13.16 25.03 -21.99
CA HIS A 33 12.89 26.36 -22.53
C HIS A 33 13.83 26.74 -23.68
N ARG A 34 15.12 26.39 -23.62
CA ARG A 34 16.07 26.65 -24.71
C ARG A 34 15.78 25.80 -25.94
N LEU A 35 15.39 24.54 -25.73
CA LEU A 35 14.98 23.62 -26.79
C LEU A 35 13.72 24.11 -27.51
N GLN A 36 12.73 24.61 -26.76
CA GLN A 36 11.51 25.21 -27.32
C GLN A 36 11.78 26.53 -28.05
N LEU A 37 12.74 27.34 -27.59
CA LEU A 37 13.16 28.58 -28.27
C LEU A 37 13.89 28.33 -29.59
N VAL A 38 14.69 27.27 -29.68
CA VAL A 38 15.47 26.96 -30.90
C VAL A 38 14.59 26.33 -31.98
N ASP A 39 13.61 25.53 -31.59
CA ASP A 39 12.75 24.78 -32.52
C ASP A 39 11.37 25.45 -32.77
N ASP A 40 11.08 26.59 -32.13
CA ASP A 40 9.83 27.38 -32.19
C ASP A 40 8.54 26.52 -32.10
N ARG A 41 8.60 25.46 -31.28
CA ARG A 41 7.52 24.50 -31.05
C ARG A 41 7.66 23.83 -29.68
N GLN A 42 6.55 23.36 -29.13
CA GLN A 42 6.55 22.57 -27.89
C GLN A 42 7.10 21.16 -28.16
N THR A 43 8.42 21.02 -28.08
CA THR A 43 9.11 19.73 -28.13
C THR A 43 9.76 19.42 -26.79
N HIS A 44 9.80 18.14 -26.44
CA HIS A 44 10.46 17.60 -25.25
C HIS A 44 11.55 16.56 -25.62
N VAL A 45 11.90 16.48 -26.90
CA VAL A 45 12.86 15.51 -27.45
C VAL A 45 14.15 16.23 -27.84
N LEU A 46 15.29 15.74 -27.37
CA LEU A 46 16.61 16.29 -27.73
C LEU A 46 16.89 16.10 -29.24
N PRO A 47 17.49 17.10 -29.90
CA PRO A 47 17.94 16.96 -31.29
C PRO A 47 18.98 15.84 -31.42
N GLN A 48 18.87 15.02 -32.46
CA GLN A 48 19.88 14.00 -32.79
C GLN A 48 21.08 14.58 -33.58
N ASP A 49 20.95 15.83 -34.02
CA ASP A 49 21.95 16.55 -34.82
C ASP A 49 23.07 17.11 -33.91
N PRO A 50 24.34 16.70 -34.12
CA PRO A 50 25.47 17.14 -33.30
C PRO A 50 25.69 18.66 -33.28
N GLU A 51 25.48 19.35 -34.40
CA GLU A 51 25.70 20.80 -34.48
C GLU A 51 24.64 21.57 -33.66
N ARG A 52 23.39 21.07 -33.65
CA ARG A 52 22.31 21.66 -32.85
C ARG A 52 22.53 21.48 -31.35
N LEU A 53 23.09 20.35 -30.94
CA LEU A 53 23.47 20.09 -29.54
C LEU A 53 24.60 21.02 -29.08
N GLU A 54 25.54 21.35 -29.97
CA GLU A 54 26.61 22.32 -29.71
C GLU A 54 26.04 23.74 -29.47
N VAL A 55 25.08 24.15 -30.30
CA VAL A 55 24.37 25.43 -30.14
C VAL A 55 23.56 25.46 -28.85
N LEU A 56 22.85 24.38 -28.53
CA LEU A 56 22.09 24.24 -27.29
C LEU A 56 23.01 24.31 -26.07
N ALA A 57 24.20 23.69 -26.12
CA ALA A 57 25.19 23.73 -25.05
C ALA A 57 25.69 25.15 -24.76
N ARG A 58 25.90 25.97 -25.79
CA ARG A 58 26.30 27.38 -25.65
C ARG A 58 25.20 28.28 -25.08
N LEU A 59 23.94 27.89 -25.20
CA LEU A 59 22.78 28.63 -24.70
C LEU A 59 22.39 28.26 -23.26
N MET A 60 23.00 27.23 -22.71
CA MET A 60 22.76 26.77 -21.34
C MET A 60 23.61 27.55 -20.33
N PRO A 61 23.04 27.93 -19.18
CA PRO A 61 23.83 28.50 -18.09
C PRO A 61 24.71 27.40 -17.48
N LEU A 62 26.03 27.52 -17.65
CA LEU A 62 26.98 26.59 -17.05
C LEU A 62 27.19 26.93 -15.57
N PRO A 63 27.25 25.91 -14.67
CA PRO A 63 27.63 26.14 -13.28
C PRO A 63 29.10 26.59 -13.19
N PRO A 64 29.48 27.37 -12.15
CA PRO A 64 30.85 27.84 -11.97
C PRO A 64 31.83 26.66 -11.89
N GLY A 65 32.82 26.61 -12.78
CA GLY A 65 33.81 25.54 -12.84
C GLY A 65 33.47 24.39 -13.80
N ALA A 66 32.33 24.42 -14.49
CA ALA A 66 32.15 23.59 -15.68
C ALA A 66 33.08 24.13 -16.79
N GLY A 67 33.75 23.22 -17.50
CA GLY A 67 34.67 23.55 -18.59
C GLY A 67 33.98 24.20 -19.79
N GLU A 68 34.61 24.15 -20.97
CA GLU A 68 34.03 24.76 -22.18
C GLU A 68 32.63 24.22 -22.50
N PRO A 69 31.67 25.08 -22.93
CA PRO A 69 30.30 24.70 -23.27
C PRO A 69 30.27 23.89 -24.58
N THR A 70 30.62 22.62 -24.47
CA THR A 70 30.60 21.64 -25.55
C THR A 70 29.39 20.71 -25.42
N ARG A 71 29.01 20.07 -26.52
CA ARG A 71 27.96 19.02 -26.51
C ARG A 71 28.25 17.91 -25.48
N GLU A 72 29.51 17.57 -25.27
CA GLU A 72 29.93 16.50 -24.35
C GLU A 72 29.72 16.92 -22.89
N THR A 73 30.03 18.17 -22.56
CA THR A 73 29.75 18.75 -21.23
C THR A 73 28.24 18.83 -20.97
N LEU A 74 27.44 19.22 -21.96
CA LEU A 74 25.98 19.28 -21.82
C LEU A 74 25.37 17.88 -21.56
N MET A 75 25.76 16.89 -22.36
CA MET A 75 25.25 15.53 -22.21
C MET A 75 25.68 14.90 -20.88
N SER A 76 26.92 15.16 -20.44
CA SER A 76 27.41 14.71 -19.14
C SER A 76 26.62 15.31 -17.98
N LEU A 77 26.37 16.64 -18.01
CA LEU A 77 25.55 17.32 -17.00
C LEU A 77 24.10 16.84 -17.00
N LEU A 78 23.52 16.63 -18.19
CA LEU A 78 22.17 16.10 -18.33
C LEU A 78 22.07 14.69 -17.72
N THR A 79 22.97 13.79 -18.08
CA THR A 79 23.01 12.43 -17.52
C THR A 79 23.16 12.48 -16.01
N ALA A 80 24.07 13.30 -15.48
CA ALA A 80 24.26 13.46 -14.05
C ALA A 80 23.00 13.98 -13.33
N HIS A 81 22.28 14.95 -13.91
CA HIS A 81 21.02 15.44 -13.33
C HIS A 81 19.90 14.39 -13.41
N LEU A 82 19.78 13.67 -14.53
CA LEU A 82 18.80 12.59 -14.69
C LEU A 82 19.08 11.42 -13.73
N GLU A 83 20.33 11.01 -13.58
CA GLU A 83 20.74 9.97 -12.62
C GLU A 83 20.47 10.40 -11.17
N ASN A 84 20.76 11.65 -10.80
CA ASN A 84 20.45 12.15 -9.46
C ASN A 84 18.94 12.18 -9.20
N VAL A 85 18.12 12.57 -10.18
CA VAL A 85 16.65 12.55 -10.07
C VAL A 85 16.15 11.11 -10.00
N GLN A 86 16.69 10.22 -10.83
CA GLN A 86 16.33 8.80 -10.87
C GLN A 86 16.67 8.11 -9.56
N GLN A 87 17.88 8.30 -9.01
CA GLN A 87 18.27 7.73 -7.71
C GLN A 87 17.37 8.21 -6.57
N LEU A 88 16.96 9.48 -6.59
CA LEU A 88 16.04 10.02 -5.57
C LEU A 88 14.61 9.55 -5.77
N TYR A 89 14.15 9.45 -7.01
CA TYR A 89 12.86 8.87 -7.36
C TYR A 89 12.80 7.40 -6.95
N GLU A 90 13.81 6.62 -7.32
CA GLU A 90 13.97 5.22 -6.93
C GLU A 90 14.03 5.10 -5.41
N ARG A 91 14.75 5.96 -4.68
CA ARG A 91 14.76 5.92 -3.22
C ARG A 91 13.40 6.26 -2.58
N VAL A 92 12.71 7.27 -3.11
CA VAL A 92 11.41 7.74 -2.57
C VAL A 92 10.29 6.75 -2.91
N ILE A 93 10.30 6.18 -4.12
CA ILE A 93 9.30 5.20 -4.58
C ILE A 93 9.63 3.78 -4.11
N HIS A 94 10.89 3.37 -4.04
CA HIS A 94 11.29 2.07 -3.47
C HIS A 94 11.26 2.01 -1.95
N SER A 95 10.99 3.13 -1.26
CA SER A 95 10.58 3.10 0.14
C SER A 95 9.15 2.55 0.36
N GLN A 96 8.43 2.24 -0.74
CA GLN A 96 7.14 1.54 -0.75
C GLN A 96 7.21 0.22 -1.55
N GLN A 97 8.13 -0.68 -1.20
CA GLN A 97 8.15 -2.06 -1.72
C GLN A 97 8.05 -3.08 -0.59
N PRO A 98 7.40 -4.23 -0.81
CA PRO A 98 7.79 -5.42 -0.08
C PRO A 98 7.98 -6.67 -0.97
N MET A 99 8.67 -7.65 -0.37
CA MET A 99 8.56 -9.10 -0.60
C MET A 99 9.34 -9.75 -1.76
N TYR A 100 10.41 -10.46 -1.37
CA TYR A 100 11.12 -11.56 -2.04
C TYR A 100 12.46 -11.35 -2.76
N TYR A 101 12.90 -10.14 -3.13
CA TYR A 101 14.29 -9.99 -3.61
C TYR A 101 14.82 -8.55 -3.48
N SER A 102 15.81 -8.34 -2.62
CA SER A 102 16.83 -7.28 -2.79
C SER A 102 18.06 -7.52 -1.89
N ALA A 103 19.24 -7.44 -2.50
CA ALA A 103 20.56 -7.48 -1.87
C ALA A 103 20.90 -6.14 -1.15
N PRO A 104 21.96 -6.07 -0.32
CA PRO A 104 22.02 -5.16 0.83
C PRO A 104 22.32 -3.69 0.49
N ALA A 105 21.68 -2.77 1.20
CA ALA A 105 22.05 -1.36 1.25
C ALA A 105 22.99 -1.06 2.43
N THR A 106 23.98 -0.20 2.18
CA THR A 106 25.04 0.20 3.12
C THR A 106 24.54 1.17 4.22
N PRO A 107 25.15 1.16 5.42
CA PRO A 107 24.67 1.93 6.56
C PRO A 107 25.05 3.42 6.46
N VAL A 108 24.06 4.29 6.69
CA VAL A 108 24.27 5.74 6.89
C VAL A 108 24.32 6.04 8.39
N VAL A 109 25.43 6.63 8.83
CA VAL A 109 25.70 7.08 10.20
C VAL A 109 24.81 8.27 10.55
N ALA A 110 24.17 8.23 11.73
CA ALA A 110 23.35 9.32 12.25
C ALA A 110 24.24 10.44 12.84
N PRO A 111 23.94 11.74 12.58
CA PRO A 111 24.53 12.82 13.35
C PRO A 111 23.90 12.93 14.74
N ALA A 112 24.73 13.29 15.71
CA ALA A 112 24.39 13.42 17.12
C ALA A 112 23.59 14.71 17.43
N GLY A 113 22.62 14.55 18.34
CA GLY A 113 22.27 15.48 19.42
C GLY A 113 21.88 16.93 19.07
N LEU A 114 20.59 17.25 19.26
CA LEU A 114 20.17 18.61 19.66
C LEU A 114 19.15 18.52 20.80
N GLY A 115 19.32 19.43 21.75
CA GLY A 115 18.89 19.35 23.14
C GLY A 115 17.39 19.44 23.40
N ASN A 116 17.01 18.83 24.53
CA ASN A 116 15.74 19.03 25.21
C ASN A 116 15.58 20.51 25.63
N GLY A 117 14.62 21.20 25.01
CA GLY A 117 14.08 22.48 25.47
C GLY A 117 12.55 22.39 25.47
N GLY A 118 11.93 22.72 26.62
CA GLY A 118 10.53 22.47 26.92
C GLY A 118 9.55 23.07 25.90
N ILE A 119 8.59 22.25 25.49
CA ILE A 119 7.39 22.65 24.73
C ILE A 119 6.21 22.36 25.64
N ASP A 120 5.96 23.24 26.59
CA ASP A 120 4.67 23.34 27.29
C ASP A 120 4.23 24.81 27.17
N GLN A 121 3.02 25.03 26.64
CA GLN A 121 2.30 26.31 26.47
C GLN A 121 2.41 27.08 25.13
N TRP A 122 2.28 26.43 23.98
CA TRP A 122 1.79 27.11 22.76
C TRP A 122 0.37 26.60 22.45
N ASP A 123 -0.67 27.45 22.60
CA ASP A 123 -2.04 27.14 22.17
C ASP A 123 -2.32 27.80 20.80
N PRO A 124 -2.25 27.05 19.70
CA PRO A 124 -2.49 27.59 18.36
C PRO A 124 -3.94 28.03 18.13
N ARG A 125 -4.89 27.67 19.01
CA ARG A 125 -6.31 28.05 18.90
C ARG A 125 -6.57 29.53 19.17
N ALA A 126 -5.72 30.19 19.96
CA ALA A 126 -5.92 31.59 20.37
C ALA A 126 -5.74 32.62 19.24
N THR A 127 -5.13 32.22 18.12
CA THR A 127 -4.73 33.13 17.03
C THR A 127 -5.41 32.86 15.69
N SER A 128 -6.22 31.80 15.57
CA SER A 128 -6.89 31.48 14.31
C SER A 128 -8.21 32.22 14.13
N ASN A 129 -8.28 33.09 13.12
CA ASN A 129 -9.53 33.75 12.73
C ASN A 129 -10.60 32.73 12.34
N VAL A 130 -10.21 31.60 11.74
CA VAL A 130 -11.12 30.54 11.28
C VAL A 130 -11.89 29.92 12.44
N ILE A 131 -11.22 29.66 13.57
CA ILE A 131 -11.85 29.12 14.79
C ILE A 131 -12.85 30.12 15.38
N ARG A 132 -12.53 31.42 15.37
CA ARG A 132 -13.46 32.48 15.82
C ARG A 132 -14.70 32.59 14.91
N PHE A 133 -14.54 32.38 13.61
CA PHE A 133 -15.68 32.32 12.68
C PHE A 133 -16.52 31.05 12.86
N LEU A 134 -15.89 29.94 13.25
CA LEU A 134 -16.60 28.71 13.58
C LEU A 134 -17.52 28.90 14.78
N ASP A 135 -17.06 29.56 15.86
CA ASP A 135 -17.89 29.89 17.03
C ASP A 135 -19.18 30.64 16.66
N GLN A 136 -19.14 31.50 15.63
CA GLN A 136 -20.30 32.28 15.19
C GLN A 136 -21.27 31.50 14.32
N ARG A 137 -20.76 30.58 13.49
CA ARG A 137 -21.55 29.88 12.45
C ARG A 137 -21.98 28.48 12.84
N ALA A 138 -21.23 27.82 13.71
CA ALA A 138 -21.47 26.46 14.17
C ALA A 138 -21.01 26.33 15.64
N PRO A 139 -21.75 26.94 16.59
CA PRO A 139 -21.34 27.04 17.99
C PRO A 139 -21.26 25.68 18.70
N ASN A 140 -22.10 24.71 18.35
CA ASN A 140 -22.04 23.37 18.95
C ASN A 140 -20.81 22.63 18.44
N PHE A 141 -20.52 22.72 17.14
CA PHE A 141 -19.31 22.11 16.58
C PHE A 141 -18.05 22.72 17.21
N ALA A 142 -18.01 24.04 17.36
CA ALA A 142 -16.91 24.72 18.03
C ALA A 142 -16.74 24.28 19.50
N ALA A 143 -17.84 24.09 20.23
CA ALA A 143 -17.80 23.57 21.59
C ALA A 143 -17.23 22.14 21.67
N VAL A 144 -17.52 21.27 20.69
CA VAL A 144 -16.93 19.92 20.61
C VAL A 144 -15.42 20.02 20.31
N ALA A 145 -15.02 20.86 19.36
CA ALA A 145 -13.61 21.10 19.03
C ALA A 145 -12.81 21.67 20.20
N ALA A 146 -13.44 22.46 21.08
CA ALA A 146 -12.80 22.96 22.29
C ALA A 146 -12.50 21.83 23.31
N ARG A 147 -13.42 20.85 23.44
CA ARG A 147 -13.28 19.68 24.32
C ARG A 147 -12.28 18.65 23.78
N HIS A 148 -12.21 18.50 22.47
CA HIS A 148 -11.35 17.54 21.78
C HIS A 148 -10.40 18.28 20.83
N PRO A 149 -9.28 18.85 21.32
CA PRO A 149 -8.39 19.62 20.46
C PRO A 149 -7.65 18.73 19.45
N VAL A 150 -7.71 19.12 18.17
CA VAL A 150 -6.81 18.60 17.14
C VAL A 150 -5.43 19.21 17.34
N ARG A 151 -4.45 18.40 17.73
CA ARG A 151 -3.05 18.80 17.94
C ARG A 151 -2.18 18.37 16.78
N ARG A 152 -2.37 17.15 16.26
CA ARG A 152 -1.45 16.54 15.28
C ARG A 152 -1.60 17.12 13.89
N ASN A 153 -2.85 17.32 13.46
CA ASN A 153 -3.20 17.71 12.08
C ASN A 153 -3.92 19.05 12.03
N PHE A 154 -3.56 19.98 12.93
CA PHE A 154 -4.27 21.25 13.10
C PHE A 154 -4.37 22.07 11.80
N THR A 155 -3.29 22.13 11.01
CA THR A 155 -3.29 22.87 9.74
C THR A 155 -4.28 22.29 8.72
N ALA A 156 -4.39 20.96 8.60
CA ALA A 156 -5.38 20.36 7.70
C ALA A 156 -6.80 20.57 8.24
N PHE A 157 -6.97 20.56 9.56
CA PHE A 157 -8.25 20.85 10.20
C PHE A 157 -8.70 22.29 9.97
N GLU A 158 -7.80 23.28 10.03
CA GLU A 158 -8.12 24.66 9.67
C GLU A 158 -8.53 24.78 8.20
N GLN A 159 -7.76 24.18 7.29
CA GLN A 159 -8.10 24.14 5.85
C GLN A 159 -9.47 23.50 5.61
N PHE A 160 -9.77 22.41 6.32
CA PHE A 160 -11.06 21.77 6.28
C PHE A 160 -12.18 22.72 6.71
N ILE A 161 -12.03 23.43 7.83
CA ILE A 161 -13.05 24.39 8.29
C ILE A 161 -13.25 25.52 7.26
N GLU A 162 -12.17 26.06 6.69
CA GLU A 162 -12.25 27.09 5.65
C GLU A 162 -13.07 26.64 4.44
N GLN A 163 -12.83 25.41 3.98
CA GLN A 163 -13.59 24.83 2.87
C GLN A 163 -15.02 24.44 3.27
N LEU A 164 -15.23 24.01 4.52
CA LEU A 164 -16.54 23.61 5.05
C LEU A 164 -17.56 24.74 4.99
N PHE A 165 -17.14 26.01 5.05
CA PHE A 165 -18.04 27.15 4.86
C PHE A 165 -18.67 27.22 3.46
N GLN A 166 -18.08 26.57 2.46
CA GLN A 166 -18.64 26.44 1.11
C GLN A 166 -19.61 25.24 1.01
N HIS A 167 -19.75 24.46 2.09
CA HIS A 167 -20.59 23.26 2.18
C HIS A 167 -21.57 23.38 3.37
N PRO A 168 -22.64 24.20 3.26
CA PRO A 168 -23.52 24.53 4.38
C PRO A 168 -24.25 23.30 4.97
N GLU A 169 -24.55 22.29 4.16
CA GLU A 169 -25.18 21.04 4.64
C GLU A 169 -24.24 20.26 5.57
N ALA A 170 -22.97 20.08 5.17
CA ALA A 170 -21.98 19.39 5.99
C ALA A 170 -21.70 20.15 7.30
N LEU A 171 -21.64 21.49 7.24
CA LEU A 171 -21.51 22.33 8.44
C LEU A 171 -22.70 22.16 9.38
N ALA A 172 -23.93 22.15 8.83
CA ALA A 172 -25.14 21.97 9.62
C ALA A 172 -25.19 20.58 10.28
N TRP A 173 -24.78 19.52 9.60
CA TRP A 173 -24.70 18.18 10.20
C TRP A 173 -23.73 18.13 11.38
N LEU A 174 -22.56 18.76 11.25
CA LEU A 174 -21.56 18.82 12.31
C LEU A 174 -22.01 19.65 13.51
N ASP A 175 -22.75 20.73 13.28
CA ASP A 175 -23.30 21.56 14.34
C ASP A 175 -24.51 20.91 15.05
N GLN A 176 -25.27 20.06 14.35
CA GLN A 176 -26.44 19.38 14.92
C GLN A 176 -26.09 18.06 15.61
N ASN A 177 -25.00 17.41 15.22
CA ASN A 177 -24.61 16.09 15.73
C ASN A 177 -23.22 16.12 16.37
N SER A 178 -23.18 16.18 17.70
CA SER A 178 -21.94 16.20 18.48
C SER A 178 -21.09 14.94 18.32
N THR A 179 -21.73 13.79 18.06
CA THR A 179 -21.03 12.51 17.85
C THR A 179 -20.30 12.52 16.49
N LEU A 180 -20.98 12.97 15.44
CA LEU A 180 -20.36 13.15 14.12
C LEU A 180 -19.19 14.15 14.19
N ALA A 181 -19.38 15.28 14.86
CA ALA A 181 -18.33 16.27 15.09
C ALA A 181 -17.12 15.66 15.81
N ALA A 182 -17.36 14.89 16.89
CA ALA A 182 -16.30 14.24 17.63
C ALA A 182 -15.52 13.23 16.77
N HIS A 183 -16.20 12.47 15.90
CA HIS A 183 -15.55 11.54 14.98
C HIS A 183 -14.73 12.24 13.89
N VAL A 184 -15.23 13.35 13.32
CA VAL A 184 -14.42 14.17 12.39
C VAL A 184 -13.15 14.65 13.07
N ILE A 185 -13.27 15.22 14.28
CA ILE A 185 -12.13 15.71 15.06
C ILE A 185 -11.15 14.57 15.39
N ASP A 186 -11.65 13.42 15.82
CA ASP A 186 -10.82 12.27 16.15
C ASP A 186 -10.09 11.74 14.91
N LEU A 187 -10.73 11.73 13.74
CA LEU A 187 -10.07 11.38 12.48
C LEU A 187 -8.88 12.31 12.18
N PHE A 188 -9.05 13.62 12.34
CA PHE A 188 -7.94 14.58 12.21
C PHE A 188 -6.84 14.38 13.26
N GLU A 189 -7.20 13.99 14.49
CA GLU A 189 -6.24 13.79 15.58
C GLU A 189 -5.46 12.47 15.46
N GLN A 190 -6.07 11.41 14.92
CA GLN A 190 -5.43 10.10 14.79
C GLN A 190 -4.78 9.85 13.42
N SER A 191 -5.29 10.47 12.34
CA SER A 191 -4.80 10.21 10.98
C SER A 191 -4.38 11.50 10.26
N LEU A 192 -3.07 11.61 10.01
CA LEU A 192 -2.56 12.71 9.17
C LEU A 192 -3.04 12.55 7.72
N TYR A 193 -3.11 11.31 7.24
CA TYR A 193 -3.50 10.96 5.89
C TYR A 193 -4.99 11.23 5.63
N PHE A 194 -5.89 10.61 6.39
CA PHE A 194 -7.32 10.80 6.17
C PHE A 194 -7.83 12.18 6.58
N GLY A 195 -7.18 12.86 7.52
CA GLY A 195 -7.45 14.28 7.77
C GLY A 195 -7.14 15.17 6.56
N GLN A 196 -6.05 14.91 5.83
CA GLN A 196 -5.75 15.63 4.58
C GLN A 196 -6.74 15.30 3.47
N GLU A 197 -7.17 14.03 3.36
CA GLU A 197 -8.21 13.62 2.42
C GLU A 197 -9.53 14.34 2.67
N LEU A 198 -9.97 14.39 3.94
CA LEU A 198 -11.21 15.06 4.32
C LEU A 198 -11.12 16.57 4.15
N ALA A 199 -9.95 17.18 4.40
CA ALA A 199 -9.71 18.59 4.11
C ALA A 199 -9.79 18.91 2.61
N ARG A 200 -9.35 17.97 1.75
CA ARG A 200 -9.43 18.11 0.30
C ARG A 200 -10.86 17.92 -0.23
N TYR A 201 -11.65 17.04 0.39
CA TYR A 201 -13.04 16.77 0.00
C TYR A 201 -14.00 16.88 1.20
N PRO A 202 -14.36 18.10 1.65
CA PRO A 202 -15.19 18.28 2.84
C PRO A 202 -16.59 17.65 2.72
N SER A 203 -17.11 17.51 1.50
CA SER A 203 -18.38 16.82 1.27
C SER A 203 -18.37 15.36 1.71
N TRP A 204 -17.19 14.72 1.85
CA TRP A 204 -17.08 13.35 2.35
C TRP A 204 -17.40 13.20 3.84
N VAL A 205 -17.69 14.29 4.56
CA VAL A 205 -18.37 14.22 5.88
C VAL A 205 -19.65 13.40 5.81
N GLU A 206 -20.31 13.34 4.64
CA GLU A 206 -21.44 12.45 4.38
C GLU A 206 -21.14 10.97 4.72
N GLU A 207 -19.92 10.49 4.44
CA GLU A 207 -19.52 9.12 4.76
C GLU A 207 -19.43 8.89 6.27
N LEU A 208 -18.90 9.87 7.02
CA LEU A 208 -18.86 9.81 8.47
C LEU A 208 -20.26 9.94 9.08
N LYS A 209 -21.16 10.69 8.44
CA LYS A 209 -22.57 10.76 8.83
C LYS A 209 -23.25 9.40 8.64
N ALA A 210 -23.12 8.79 7.46
CA ALA A 210 -23.66 7.47 7.16
C ALA A 210 -23.11 6.40 8.13
N MET A 211 -21.82 6.48 8.48
CA MET A 211 -21.21 5.66 9.52
C MET A 211 -21.91 5.79 10.87
N CYS A 212 -22.25 7.01 11.29
CA CYS A 212 -22.93 7.25 12.57
C CYS A 212 -24.37 6.72 12.55
N GLU A 213 -25.05 6.80 11.42
CA GLU A 213 -26.46 6.40 11.27
C GLU A 213 -26.63 4.89 11.14
N ALA A 214 -25.71 4.22 10.44
CA ALA A 214 -25.73 2.79 10.21
C ALA A 214 -24.30 2.18 10.30
N PRO A 215 -23.76 2.00 11.53
CA PRO A 215 -22.48 1.34 11.74
C PRO A 215 -22.43 -0.05 11.09
N GLY A 216 -21.30 -0.40 10.47
CA GLY A 216 -21.13 -1.67 9.74
C GLY A 216 -21.82 -1.72 8.38
N SER A 217 -22.71 -0.78 8.06
CA SER A 217 -23.34 -0.70 6.75
C SER A 217 -22.40 0.02 5.78
N LEU A 218 -21.99 -0.71 4.75
CA LEU A 218 -21.18 -0.22 3.64
C LEU A 218 -21.99 -0.28 2.34
N PRO A 219 -21.72 0.61 1.38
CA PRO A 219 -22.32 0.53 0.07
C PRO A 219 -21.84 -0.71 -0.67
N ASP A 220 -22.64 -1.17 -1.63
CA ASP A 220 -22.21 -2.21 -2.57
C ASP A 220 -21.09 -1.65 -3.47
N PHE A 221 -19.84 -1.98 -3.13
CA PHE A 221 -18.66 -1.51 -3.85
C PHE A 221 -18.65 -1.99 -5.30
N ALA A 222 -19.07 -3.23 -5.56
CA ALA A 222 -19.05 -3.80 -6.90
C ALA A 222 -20.04 -3.05 -7.79
N GLN A 223 -21.26 -2.80 -7.30
CA GLN A 223 -22.25 -2.05 -8.04
C GLN A 223 -21.84 -0.57 -8.23
N ALA A 224 -21.27 0.06 -7.20
CA ALA A 224 -20.81 1.44 -7.29
C ALA A 224 -19.65 1.60 -8.30
N MET A 225 -18.68 0.69 -8.27
CA MET A 225 -17.53 0.72 -9.20
C MET A 225 -17.93 0.39 -10.64
N LYS A 226 -18.90 -0.52 -10.83
CA LYS A 226 -19.46 -0.85 -12.16
C LYS A 226 -20.14 0.34 -12.83
N ASN A 227 -20.68 1.26 -12.05
CA ASN A 227 -21.33 2.47 -12.55
C ASN A 227 -20.33 3.57 -12.96
N CYS A 228 -19.04 3.41 -12.67
CA CYS A 228 -18.02 4.36 -13.10
C CYS A 228 -17.81 4.30 -14.62
N GLU A 229 -17.84 5.45 -15.28
CA GLU A 229 -17.59 5.54 -16.72
C GLU A 229 -16.08 5.58 -17.05
N ASP A 230 -15.27 6.11 -16.13
CA ASP A 230 -13.85 6.38 -16.33
C ASP A 230 -12.99 6.14 -15.07
N MET A 231 -11.66 6.16 -15.27
CA MET A 231 -10.69 5.92 -14.19
C MET A 231 -10.65 7.03 -13.13
N THR A 232 -11.07 8.25 -13.45
CA THR A 232 -11.14 9.37 -12.49
C THR A 232 -12.24 9.10 -11.47
N GLN A 233 -13.41 8.64 -11.93
CA GLN A 233 -14.52 8.22 -11.06
C GLN A 233 -14.13 7.04 -10.18
N VAL A 234 -13.49 6.01 -10.74
CA VAL A 234 -12.98 4.85 -9.98
C VAL A 234 -12.02 5.30 -8.87
N ARG A 235 -11.06 6.18 -9.17
CA ARG A 235 -10.11 6.71 -8.17
C ARG A 235 -10.79 7.49 -7.06
N ARG A 236 -11.74 8.36 -7.42
CA ARG A 236 -12.45 9.20 -6.45
C ARG A 236 -13.33 8.36 -5.53
N LEU A 237 -14.06 7.37 -6.07
CA LEU A 237 -14.87 6.45 -5.27
C LEU A 237 -14.01 5.54 -4.39
N PHE A 238 -12.89 5.02 -4.91
CA PHE A 238 -11.95 4.23 -4.12
C PHE A 238 -11.46 5.00 -2.90
N ARG A 239 -11.00 6.25 -3.08
CA ARG A 239 -10.53 7.09 -1.96
C ARG A 239 -11.64 7.44 -0.98
N ARG A 240 -12.85 7.73 -1.49
CA ARG A 240 -14.04 8.01 -0.67
C ARG A 240 -14.41 6.81 0.22
N TYR A 241 -14.50 5.60 -0.35
CA TYR A 241 -14.84 4.40 0.40
C TYR A 241 -13.69 3.90 1.27
N MET A 242 -12.44 4.10 0.88
CA MET A 242 -11.29 3.89 1.75
C MET A 242 -11.40 4.78 2.99
N LEU A 243 -11.70 6.08 2.83
CA LEU A 243 -11.94 6.96 3.97
C LEU A 243 -13.10 6.48 4.84
N ARG A 244 -14.21 6.03 4.25
CA ARG A 244 -15.38 5.49 4.98
C ARG A 244 -15.02 4.28 5.85
N ILE A 245 -14.32 3.29 5.29
CA ILE A 245 -13.89 2.06 6.00
C ILE A 245 -12.93 2.42 7.14
N GLN A 246 -11.95 3.27 6.84
CA GLN A 246 -10.88 3.61 7.78
C GLN A 246 -11.38 4.55 8.89
N ALA A 247 -12.31 5.45 8.58
CA ALA A 247 -13.02 6.23 9.59
C ALA A 247 -13.77 5.32 10.56
N GLU A 248 -14.40 4.24 10.09
CA GLU A 248 -15.08 3.28 10.97
C GLU A 248 -14.10 2.51 11.87
N SER A 249 -12.99 2.03 11.28
CA SER A 249 -11.89 1.40 12.01
C SER A 249 -11.39 2.28 13.15
N ILE A 250 -11.14 3.56 12.87
CA ILE A 250 -10.60 4.51 13.85
C ILE A 250 -11.69 4.89 14.85
N CYS A 251 -12.81 5.44 14.38
CA CYS A 251 -13.78 6.17 15.20
C CYS A 251 -14.72 5.25 15.98
N LEU A 252 -15.03 4.07 15.43
CA LEU A 252 -15.92 3.08 16.04
C LEU A 252 -15.17 1.84 16.54
N ALA A 253 -13.83 1.84 16.46
CA ALA A 253 -13.00 0.72 16.89
C ALA A 253 -13.39 -0.61 16.20
N ALA A 254 -13.73 -0.56 14.91
CA ALA A 254 -14.13 -1.75 14.18
C ALA A 254 -12.99 -2.81 14.21
N PRO A 255 -13.30 -4.11 14.39
CA PRO A 255 -12.28 -5.14 14.52
C PRO A 255 -11.36 -5.20 13.30
N ILE A 256 -10.04 -5.29 13.53
CA ILE A 256 -9.03 -5.14 12.48
C ILE A 256 -9.24 -6.08 11.28
N PHE A 257 -9.54 -7.36 11.51
CA PHE A 257 -9.77 -8.31 10.42
C PHE A 257 -11.07 -8.08 9.64
N THR A 258 -12.03 -7.35 10.22
CA THR A 258 -13.22 -6.88 9.51
C THR A 258 -12.86 -5.71 8.61
N THR A 259 -12.14 -4.71 9.13
CA THR A 259 -11.62 -3.56 8.37
C THR A 259 -10.78 -4.00 7.17
N LEU A 260 -9.84 -4.95 7.38
CA LEU A 260 -8.98 -5.43 6.31
C LEU A 260 -9.75 -6.24 5.25
N ARG A 261 -10.79 -6.99 5.65
CA ARG A 261 -11.67 -7.69 4.71
C ARG A 261 -12.43 -6.70 3.83
N GLN A 262 -13.09 -5.71 4.43
CA GLN A 262 -13.82 -4.66 3.70
C GLN A 262 -12.91 -3.88 2.75
N THR A 263 -11.67 -3.59 3.19
CA THR A 263 -10.65 -2.96 2.35
C THR A 263 -10.27 -3.86 1.16
N SER A 264 -10.17 -5.16 1.36
CA SER A 264 -9.88 -6.13 0.29
C SER A 264 -11.04 -6.24 -0.71
N GLU A 265 -12.28 -6.25 -0.23
CA GLU A 265 -13.49 -6.27 -1.07
C GLU A 265 -13.60 -4.99 -1.92
N LEU A 266 -13.24 -3.83 -1.37
CA LEU A 266 -13.15 -2.58 -2.13
C LEU A 266 -12.11 -2.67 -3.26
N VAL A 267 -10.95 -3.27 -2.99
CA VAL A 267 -9.91 -3.49 -4.00
C VAL A 267 -10.36 -4.47 -5.08
N ASP A 268 -11.07 -5.53 -4.70
CA ASP A 268 -11.66 -6.48 -5.66
C ASP A 268 -12.64 -5.77 -6.59
N ALA A 269 -13.55 -4.95 -6.04
CA ALA A 269 -14.50 -4.18 -6.82
C ALA A 269 -13.81 -3.23 -7.82
N VAL A 270 -12.69 -2.62 -7.43
CA VAL A 270 -11.85 -1.81 -8.33
C VAL A 270 -11.27 -2.69 -9.45
N LEU A 271 -10.66 -3.83 -9.13
CA LEU A 271 -10.08 -4.72 -10.15
C LEU A 271 -11.13 -5.24 -11.12
N GLN A 272 -12.32 -5.61 -10.62
CA GLN A 272 -13.45 -6.08 -11.43
C GLN A 272 -14.02 -4.98 -12.35
N ALA A 273 -14.00 -3.71 -11.92
CA ALA A 273 -14.42 -2.59 -12.76
C ALA A 273 -13.35 -2.20 -13.80
N VAL A 274 -12.07 -2.21 -13.41
CA VAL A 274 -10.96 -1.82 -14.30
C VAL A 274 -10.70 -2.87 -15.37
N TYR A 275 -10.89 -4.16 -15.07
CA TYR A 275 -10.68 -5.25 -16.00
C TYR A 275 -11.40 -5.07 -17.37
N PRO A 276 -12.73 -4.90 -17.43
CA PRO A 276 -13.43 -4.70 -18.71
C PRO A 276 -13.05 -3.37 -19.38
N MET A 277 -12.65 -2.35 -18.62
CA MET A 277 -12.11 -1.10 -19.19
C MET A 277 -10.77 -1.34 -19.90
N ALA A 278 -9.90 -2.17 -19.33
CA ALA A 278 -8.64 -2.58 -19.94
C ALA A 278 -8.88 -3.41 -21.22
N VAL A 279 -9.79 -4.39 -21.16
CA VAL A 279 -10.16 -5.21 -22.32
C VAL A 279 -10.66 -4.33 -23.46
N ARG A 280 -11.68 -3.49 -23.22
CA ARG A 280 -12.25 -2.58 -24.23
C ARG A 280 -11.19 -1.66 -24.84
N TYR A 281 -10.34 -1.06 -24.00
CA TYR A 281 -9.26 -0.19 -24.49
C TYR A 281 -8.31 -0.92 -25.44
N VAL A 282 -7.85 -2.12 -25.06
CA VAL A 282 -6.94 -2.89 -25.91
C VAL A 282 -7.66 -3.40 -27.15
N LEU A 283 -8.94 -3.73 -27.07
CA LEU A 283 -9.74 -4.17 -28.21
C LEU A 283 -9.87 -3.09 -29.29
N GLU A 284 -10.09 -1.84 -28.87
CA GLU A 284 -10.19 -0.68 -29.76
C GLU A 284 -8.85 -0.32 -30.44
N HIS A 285 -7.72 -0.52 -29.74
CA HIS A 285 -6.41 -0.04 -30.21
C HIS A 285 -5.50 -1.15 -30.76
N SER A 286 -5.69 -2.40 -30.36
CA SER A 286 -4.80 -3.52 -30.67
C SER A 286 -5.55 -4.87 -30.64
N PRO A 287 -6.57 -5.04 -31.50
CA PRO A 287 -7.43 -6.22 -31.49
C PRO A 287 -6.66 -7.54 -31.71
N PRO A 288 -7.20 -8.67 -31.23
CA PRO A 288 -6.57 -9.97 -31.41
C PRO A 288 -6.51 -10.33 -32.91
N ALA A 289 -5.39 -10.89 -33.36
CA ALA A 289 -5.18 -11.30 -34.75
C ALA A 289 -5.89 -12.63 -35.10
N ILE A 290 -6.90 -13.02 -34.32
CA ILE A 290 -7.61 -14.30 -34.43
C ILE A 290 -9.04 -13.99 -34.91
N PRO A 291 -9.42 -14.39 -36.13
CA PRO A 291 -10.77 -14.14 -36.65
C PRO A 291 -11.85 -14.80 -35.78
N GLY A 292 -12.90 -14.04 -35.46
CA GLY A 292 -14.02 -14.52 -34.64
C GLY A 292 -13.70 -14.74 -33.16
N TYR A 293 -12.52 -14.32 -32.70
CA TYR A 293 -12.17 -14.39 -31.29
C TYR A 293 -12.82 -13.25 -30.51
N GLU A 294 -13.63 -13.59 -29.51
CA GLU A 294 -14.34 -12.64 -28.65
C GLU A 294 -13.72 -12.63 -27.24
N PRO A 295 -12.81 -11.68 -26.95
CA PRO A 295 -12.27 -11.52 -25.61
C PRO A 295 -13.29 -10.86 -24.69
N THR A 296 -13.64 -11.55 -23.61
CA THR A 296 -14.55 -11.11 -22.56
C THR A 296 -13.82 -11.07 -21.22
N ASP A 297 -13.55 -12.25 -20.65
CA ASP A 297 -13.14 -12.48 -19.27
C ASP A 297 -12.17 -13.66 -19.12
N GLN A 298 -11.60 -14.15 -20.24
CA GLN A 298 -10.76 -15.34 -20.28
C GLN A 298 -9.46 -15.18 -19.46
N LEU A 299 -8.87 -13.97 -19.40
CA LEU A 299 -7.70 -13.74 -18.56
C LEU A 299 -8.12 -13.67 -17.10
N VAL A 300 -7.66 -14.63 -16.28
CA VAL A 300 -7.90 -14.64 -14.84
C VAL A 300 -6.83 -13.81 -14.14
N VAL A 301 -7.28 -12.85 -13.32
CA VAL A 301 -6.42 -12.10 -12.41
C VAL A 301 -6.47 -12.78 -11.05
N VAL A 302 -5.32 -13.25 -10.57
CA VAL A 302 -5.19 -13.93 -9.29
C VAL A 302 -4.42 -13.04 -8.32
N ALA A 303 -5.03 -12.73 -7.18
CA ALA A 303 -4.38 -12.06 -6.07
C ALA A 303 -3.68 -13.06 -5.16
N LEU A 304 -2.48 -12.70 -4.68
CA LEU A 304 -1.73 -13.40 -3.63
C LEU A 304 -1.53 -12.48 -2.43
N GLY A 305 -0.70 -12.91 -1.48
CA GLY A 305 -0.26 -12.08 -0.38
C GLY A 305 -1.43 -11.57 0.46
N ARG A 306 -1.40 -10.28 0.82
CA ARG A 306 -2.45 -9.69 1.68
C ARG A 306 -3.80 -9.63 1.00
N LEU A 307 -3.85 -9.29 -0.28
CA LEU A 307 -5.11 -9.23 -1.03
C LEU A 307 -5.75 -10.60 -1.16
N GLY A 308 -4.93 -11.61 -1.49
CA GLY A 308 -5.35 -13.01 -1.51
C GLY A 308 -5.85 -13.51 -0.16
N MET A 309 -5.37 -12.92 0.94
CA MET A 309 -5.82 -13.24 2.30
C MET A 309 -7.01 -12.47 2.84
N LEU A 310 -7.59 -11.56 2.05
CA LEU A 310 -8.58 -10.61 2.56
C LEU A 310 -8.03 -9.77 3.73
N GLU A 311 -6.74 -9.48 3.68
CA GLU A 311 -5.98 -8.71 4.67
C GLU A 311 -5.32 -7.45 4.06
N PHE A 312 -5.87 -6.94 2.96
CA PHE A 312 -5.40 -5.73 2.29
C PHE A 312 -5.63 -4.50 3.17
N ASP A 313 -4.71 -3.54 3.11
CA ASP A 313 -4.73 -2.34 3.95
C ASP A 313 -4.25 -1.11 3.18
N VAL A 314 -4.35 0.07 3.78
CA VAL A 314 -3.81 1.33 3.24
C VAL A 314 -2.33 1.16 2.87
N ALA A 315 -1.96 1.65 1.68
CA ALA A 315 -0.60 1.52 1.13
C ALA A 315 -0.08 0.07 1.10
N SER A 316 -0.97 -0.90 0.88
CA SER A 316 -0.59 -2.26 0.49
C SER A 316 -0.41 -2.34 -1.02
N ASP A 317 0.51 -3.20 -1.44
CA ASP A 317 0.67 -3.56 -2.83
C ASP A 317 -0.26 -4.73 -3.15
N ALA A 318 -0.85 -4.74 -4.35
CA ALA A 318 -1.61 -5.86 -4.85
C ALA A 318 -0.66 -6.85 -5.53
N ASP A 319 -0.38 -7.97 -4.86
CA ASP A 319 0.36 -9.09 -5.43
C ASP A 319 -0.52 -9.80 -6.47
N LEU A 320 -0.33 -9.53 -7.76
CA LEU A 320 -1.17 -10.05 -8.85
C LEU A 320 -0.38 -10.96 -9.79
N VAL A 321 -0.99 -12.08 -10.21
CA VAL A 321 -0.52 -12.90 -11.32
C VAL A 321 -1.65 -13.11 -12.33
N PHE A 322 -1.28 -13.32 -13.59
CA PHE A 322 -2.23 -13.38 -14.69
C PHE A 322 -2.16 -14.74 -15.36
N VAL A 323 -3.30 -15.43 -15.38
CA VAL A 323 -3.41 -16.81 -15.87
C VAL A 323 -4.37 -16.83 -17.04
N LEU A 324 -3.98 -17.48 -18.13
CA LEU A 324 -4.81 -17.63 -19.32
C LEU A 324 -5.14 -19.12 -19.56
N PRO A 325 -6.39 -19.49 -19.83
CA PRO A 325 -6.77 -20.84 -20.21
C PRO A 325 -5.97 -21.33 -21.42
N ASP A 326 -5.61 -22.62 -21.43
CA ASP A 326 -4.78 -23.20 -22.49
C ASP A 326 -5.40 -23.05 -23.89
N GLN A 327 -6.74 -23.09 -23.99
CA GLN A 327 -7.48 -22.91 -25.24
C GLN A 327 -7.29 -21.50 -25.86
N ASP A 328 -6.99 -20.51 -25.03
CA ASP A 328 -6.80 -19.11 -25.40
C ASP A 328 -5.33 -18.75 -25.64
N ALA A 329 -4.41 -19.72 -25.57
CA ALA A 329 -2.96 -19.50 -25.67
C ALA A 329 -2.54 -18.74 -26.94
N LYS A 330 -3.27 -18.89 -28.06
CA LYS A 330 -3.01 -18.13 -29.30
C LYS A 330 -3.20 -16.61 -29.13
N ALA A 331 -4.03 -16.19 -28.16
CA ALA A 331 -4.32 -14.80 -27.84
C ALA A 331 -3.41 -14.22 -26.75
N LEU A 332 -2.36 -14.94 -26.31
CA LEU A 332 -1.42 -14.47 -25.28
C LEU A 332 -0.88 -13.04 -25.51
N PRO A 333 -0.48 -12.61 -26.72
CA PRO A 333 -0.02 -11.24 -26.94
C PRO A 333 -1.10 -10.18 -26.69
N PHE A 334 -2.37 -10.49 -27.00
CA PHE A 334 -3.50 -9.61 -26.72
C PHE A 334 -3.73 -9.50 -25.21
N TRP A 335 -3.80 -10.63 -24.51
CA TRP A 335 -4.04 -10.66 -23.05
C TRP A 335 -2.88 -10.08 -22.23
N THR A 336 -1.65 -10.16 -22.73
CA THR A 336 -0.50 -9.48 -22.11
C THR A 336 -0.67 -7.97 -22.14
N ARG A 337 -1.12 -7.40 -23.27
CA ARG A 337 -1.45 -5.97 -23.35
C ARG A 337 -2.60 -5.58 -22.42
N VAL A 338 -3.60 -6.46 -22.25
CA VAL A 338 -4.69 -6.25 -21.29
C VAL A 338 -4.15 -6.20 -19.85
N ALA A 339 -3.30 -7.15 -19.47
CA ALA A 339 -2.66 -7.17 -18.14
C ALA A 339 -1.82 -5.91 -17.90
N GLU A 340 -0.98 -5.51 -18.85
CA GLU A 340 -0.18 -4.27 -18.79
C GLU A 340 -1.08 -3.04 -18.66
N ARG A 341 -2.18 -2.99 -19.41
CA ARG A 341 -3.13 -1.87 -19.36
C ARG A 341 -3.82 -1.79 -18.00
N LEU A 342 -4.25 -2.92 -17.45
CA LEU A 342 -4.85 -3.00 -16.11
C LEU A 342 -3.86 -2.51 -15.06
N ILE A 343 -2.62 -3.01 -15.07
CA ILE A 343 -1.56 -2.58 -14.14
C ILE A 343 -1.35 -1.07 -14.24
N HIS A 344 -1.21 -0.54 -15.46
CA HIS A 344 -1.03 0.89 -15.69
C HIS A 344 -2.22 1.71 -15.16
N GLN A 345 -3.45 1.29 -15.46
CA GLN A 345 -4.65 1.97 -14.98
C GLN A 345 -4.73 1.99 -13.46
N VAL A 346 -4.36 0.91 -12.77
CA VAL A 346 -4.41 0.86 -11.31
C VAL A 346 -3.31 1.72 -10.68
N SER A 347 -2.07 1.54 -11.13
CA SER A 347 -0.86 2.08 -10.49
C SER A 347 -0.49 3.52 -10.89
N ALA A 348 -0.99 4.03 -12.02
CA ALA A 348 -0.63 5.36 -12.51
C ALA A 348 -0.96 6.47 -11.51
N TYR A 349 -0.02 7.41 -11.36
CA TYR A 349 -0.21 8.62 -10.55
C TYR A 349 -0.95 9.69 -11.36
N THR A 350 -2.11 10.13 -10.87
CA THR A 350 -2.96 11.13 -11.54
C THR A 350 -3.28 12.30 -10.61
N GLY A 351 -4.04 13.30 -11.10
CA GLY A 351 -4.54 14.39 -10.24
C GLY A 351 -5.38 13.91 -9.05
N GLU A 352 -6.07 12.77 -9.20
CA GLU A 352 -6.82 12.09 -8.13
C GLU A 352 -5.96 11.13 -7.28
N GLY A 353 -4.64 11.11 -7.49
CA GLY A 353 -3.71 10.18 -6.84
C GLY A 353 -3.57 8.85 -7.57
N THR A 354 -3.06 7.85 -6.86
CA THR A 354 -2.97 6.44 -7.29
C THR A 354 -4.00 5.59 -6.54
N LEU A 355 -4.41 4.44 -7.09
CA LEU A 355 -5.26 3.48 -6.37
C LEU A 355 -4.39 2.69 -5.40
N PHE A 356 -3.48 1.89 -5.94
CA PHE A 356 -2.50 1.10 -5.21
C PHE A 356 -1.42 0.63 -6.18
N ALA A 357 -0.26 0.25 -5.64
CA ALA A 357 0.80 -0.37 -6.43
C ALA A 357 0.43 -1.83 -6.74
N VAL A 358 0.97 -2.34 -7.85
CA VAL A 358 0.80 -3.74 -8.26
C VAL A 358 2.16 -4.40 -8.31
N ASP A 359 2.28 -5.55 -7.66
CA ASP A 359 3.47 -6.40 -7.73
C ASP A 359 3.14 -7.71 -8.45
N THR A 360 3.94 -8.05 -9.47
CA THR A 360 3.77 -9.25 -10.28
C THR A 360 4.92 -10.25 -10.13
N ARG A 361 5.82 -10.03 -9.16
CA ARG A 361 7.04 -10.83 -8.99
C ARG A 361 6.81 -12.25 -8.52
N LEU A 362 5.63 -12.57 -7.98
CA LEU A 362 5.27 -13.91 -7.55
C LEU A 362 4.80 -14.84 -8.69
N ARG A 363 4.81 -14.37 -9.94
CA ARG A 363 4.53 -15.22 -11.11
C ARG A 363 5.65 -16.27 -11.32
N PRO A 364 5.36 -17.41 -11.97
CA PRO A 364 6.38 -18.41 -12.29
C PRO A 364 7.58 -17.79 -13.02
N ASN A 365 8.79 -18.16 -12.61
CA ASN A 365 10.08 -17.59 -13.06
C ASN A 365 10.31 -16.12 -12.65
N GLY A 366 9.48 -15.56 -11.77
CA GLY A 366 9.66 -14.22 -11.22
C GLY A 366 9.74 -13.13 -12.28
N ARG A 367 10.72 -12.22 -12.15
CA ARG A 367 10.93 -11.10 -13.08
C ARG A 367 11.24 -11.53 -14.52
N GLU A 368 11.90 -12.67 -14.67
CA GLU A 368 12.26 -13.24 -15.98
C GLU A 368 11.09 -13.99 -16.64
N GLY A 369 10.03 -14.26 -15.88
CA GLY A 369 8.82 -14.92 -16.38
C GLY A 369 7.93 -13.98 -17.21
N GLN A 370 7.22 -14.56 -18.18
CA GLN A 370 6.16 -13.85 -18.91
C GLN A 370 5.08 -13.34 -17.95
N LEU A 371 4.56 -12.14 -18.20
CA LEU A 371 3.55 -11.50 -17.37
C LEU A 371 2.25 -12.31 -17.31
N VAL A 372 1.82 -12.81 -18.47
CA VAL A 372 0.68 -13.73 -18.62
C VAL A 372 1.22 -15.08 -19.04
N GLN A 373 0.81 -16.14 -18.34
CA GLN A 373 1.20 -17.52 -18.66
C GLN A 373 -0.04 -18.41 -18.71
N THR A 374 0.07 -19.52 -19.44
CA THR A 374 -1.02 -20.49 -19.55
C THR A 374 -1.14 -21.34 -18.29
N GLU A 375 -2.31 -21.92 -18.07
CA GLU A 375 -2.56 -22.82 -16.93
C GLU A 375 -1.60 -24.02 -16.92
N SER A 376 -1.36 -24.64 -18.08
CA SER A 376 -0.40 -25.72 -18.20
C SER A 376 1.02 -25.31 -17.81
N ALA A 377 1.45 -24.09 -18.16
CA ALA A 377 2.76 -23.57 -17.79
C ALA A 377 2.89 -23.40 -16.26
N PHE A 378 1.85 -22.87 -15.60
CA PHE A 378 1.80 -22.80 -14.14
C PHE A 378 1.87 -24.19 -13.51
N LYS A 379 1.01 -25.13 -13.91
CA LYS A 379 0.96 -26.50 -13.35
C LYS A 379 2.31 -27.21 -13.54
N GLN A 380 2.93 -27.09 -14.70
CA GLN A 380 4.24 -27.68 -14.98
C GLN A 380 5.34 -27.06 -14.09
N TYR A 381 5.35 -25.74 -13.94
CA TYR A 381 6.31 -25.06 -13.07
C TYR A 381 6.19 -25.52 -11.62
N PHE A 382 4.97 -25.59 -11.08
CA PHE A 382 4.73 -26.05 -9.71
C PHE A 382 5.06 -27.53 -9.51
N ALA A 383 4.84 -28.37 -10.52
CA ALA A 383 5.20 -29.78 -10.47
C ALA A 383 6.71 -30.02 -10.45
N GLN A 384 7.49 -29.21 -11.18
CA GLN A 384 8.89 -29.52 -11.49
C GLN A 384 9.90 -28.55 -10.86
N GLN A 385 9.62 -27.25 -10.86
CA GLN A 385 10.62 -26.20 -10.56
C GLN A 385 10.35 -25.48 -9.22
N ALA A 386 9.10 -25.08 -8.94
CA ALA A 386 8.72 -24.29 -7.78
C ALA A 386 9.31 -24.77 -6.43
N GLU A 387 9.77 -23.83 -5.62
CA GLU A 387 10.26 -24.09 -4.27
C GLU A 387 9.12 -24.16 -3.24
N ALA A 388 9.40 -24.72 -2.06
CA ALA A 388 8.40 -24.88 -1.00
C ALA A 388 7.78 -23.55 -0.54
N TRP A 389 8.55 -22.46 -0.61
CA TRP A 389 8.06 -21.13 -0.22
C TRP A 389 7.06 -20.56 -1.25
N GLU A 390 7.21 -20.90 -2.54
CA GLU A 390 6.27 -20.52 -3.59
C GLU A 390 4.94 -21.25 -3.42
N GLY A 391 5.00 -22.54 -3.05
CA GLY A 391 3.83 -23.33 -2.69
C GLY A 391 2.99 -22.67 -1.60
N ILE A 392 3.60 -22.36 -0.44
CA ILE A 392 2.89 -21.68 0.65
C ILE A 392 2.45 -20.26 0.27
N ALA A 393 3.12 -19.59 -0.68
CA ALA A 393 2.66 -18.30 -1.20
C ALA A 393 1.38 -18.44 -2.03
N TYR A 394 1.27 -19.49 -2.86
CA TYR A 394 0.07 -19.74 -3.68
C TYR A 394 -1.09 -20.36 -2.91
N MET A 395 -0.85 -20.98 -1.75
CA MET A 395 -1.93 -21.35 -0.81
C MET A 395 -2.74 -20.17 -0.28
N LYS A 396 -2.25 -18.95 -0.54
CA LYS A 396 -2.82 -17.66 -0.14
C LYS A 396 -3.53 -16.95 -1.30
N SER A 397 -3.64 -17.61 -2.44
CA SER A 397 -4.14 -16.98 -3.66
C SER A 397 -5.67 -17.05 -3.78
N ARG A 398 -6.25 -16.16 -4.60
CA ARG A 398 -7.65 -16.21 -5.07
C ARG A 398 -7.84 -15.43 -6.36
N ALA A 399 -8.79 -15.87 -7.19
CA ALA A 399 -9.21 -15.11 -8.37
C ALA A 399 -9.95 -13.83 -7.93
N VAL A 400 -9.66 -12.71 -8.58
CA VAL A 400 -10.22 -11.38 -8.24
C VAL A 400 -10.86 -10.65 -9.42
N ALA A 401 -10.47 -10.96 -10.66
CA ALA A 401 -11.10 -10.44 -11.88
C ALA A 401 -10.94 -11.43 -13.06
N GLY A 402 -11.71 -11.23 -14.13
CA GLY A 402 -11.90 -12.23 -15.19
C GLY A 402 -12.92 -13.28 -14.76
N ASN A 403 -12.82 -14.48 -15.32
CA ASN A 403 -13.66 -15.62 -14.93
C ASN A 403 -13.23 -16.18 -13.55
N ILE A 404 -13.95 -15.80 -12.50
CA ILE A 404 -13.65 -16.16 -11.10
C ILE A 404 -13.85 -17.66 -10.83
N ASP A 405 -14.88 -18.26 -11.41
CA ASP A 405 -15.21 -19.68 -11.22
C ASP A 405 -14.10 -20.54 -11.82
N HIS A 406 -13.73 -20.27 -13.07
CA HIS A 406 -12.61 -20.92 -13.76
C HIS A 406 -11.29 -20.74 -13.01
N GLY A 407 -11.02 -19.51 -12.54
CA GLY A 407 -9.85 -19.23 -11.71
C GLY A 407 -9.81 -20.04 -10.41
N THR A 408 -10.96 -20.27 -9.79
CA THR A 408 -11.08 -21.08 -8.56
C THR A 408 -10.81 -22.55 -8.84
N GLU A 409 -11.33 -23.08 -9.95
CA GLU A 409 -11.04 -24.45 -10.41
C GLU A 409 -9.54 -24.65 -10.68
N PHE A 410 -8.91 -23.72 -11.42
CA PHE A 410 -7.48 -23.74 -11.67
C PHE A 410 -6.64 -23.74 -10.39
N LEU A 411 -6.99 -22.88 -9.42
CA LEU A 411 -6.25 -22.79 -8.16
C LEU A 411 -6.41 -24.04 -7.28
N ASN A 412 -7.57 -24.71 -7.33
CA ASN A 412 -7.75 -26.02 -6.70
C ASN A 412 -6.77 -27.04 -7.28
N GLU A 413 -6.70 -27.16 -8.60
CA GLU A 413 -5.78 -28.09 -9.26
C GLU A 413 -4.32 -27.77 -8.95
N LEU A 414 -3.96 -26.48 -8.95
CA LEU A 414 -2.60 -26.04 -8.64
C LEU A 414 -2.21 -26.38 -7.19
N GLN A 415 -3.14 -26.24 -6.25
CA GLN A 415 -2.91 -26.65 -4.85
C GLN A 415 -2.71 -28.16 -4.71
N GLU A 416 -3.40 -29.00 -5.49
CA GLU A 416 -3.13 -30.44 -5.49
C GLU A 416 -1.71 -30.76 -5.99
N VAL A 417 -1.27 -30.07 -7.05
CA VAL A 417 0.10 -30.22 -7.58
C VAL A 417 1.12 -29.83 -6.52
N ASP A 418 0.94 -28.69 -5.87
CA ASP A 418 1.82 -28.21 -4.81
C ASP A 418 1.86 -29.16 -3.61
N TRP A 419 0.69 -29.62 -3.15
CA TRP A 419 0.57 -30.55 -2.04
C TRP A 419 1.27 -31.89 -2.31
N ARG A 420 1.12 -32.46 -3.52
CA ARG A 420 1.82 -33.70 -3.94
C ARG A 420 3.34 -33.53 -3.84
N ARG A 421 3.86 -32.33 -4.12
CA ARG A 421 5.28 -32.04 -4.07
C ARG A 421 5.78 -31.77 -2.65
N TRP A 422 5.11 -30.87 -1.91
CA TRP A 422 5.61 -30.27 -0.68
C TRP A 422 4.84 -30.62 0.60
N GLY A 423 3.58 -31.06 0.50
CA GLY A 423 2.73 -31.40 1.64
C GLY A 423 3.01 -32.75 2.28
N GLN A 424 3.54 -33.70 1.50
CA GLN A 424 3.77 -35.07 1.97
C GLN A 424 5.03 -35.20 2.85
N SER A 425 4.91 -35.98 3.93
CA SER A 425 6.03 -36.45 4.77
C SER A 425 6.95 -35.35 5.33
N GLY A 426 6.46 -34.11 5.48
CA GLY A 426 7.24 -33.00 6.04
C GLY A 426 8.40 -32.50 5.15
N ARG A 427 8.40 -32.83 3.84
CA ARG A 427 9.49 -32.47 2.90
C ARG A 427 9.81 -30.98 2.85
N SER A 428 8.79 -30.14 3.06
CA SER A 428 8.90 -28.67 3.05
C SER A 428 9.49 -28.10 4.34
N ARG A 429 9.45 -28.82 5.47
CA ARG A 429 9.77 -28.28 6.81
C ARG A 429 11.14 -27.60 6.85
N ARG A 430 12.21 -28.32 6.48
CA ARG A 430 13.58 -27.79 6.51
C ARG A 430 13.78 -26.63 5.54
N LYS A 431 13.25 -26.75 4.32
CA LYS A 431 13.38 -25.71 3.29
C LYS A 431 12.68 -24.41 3.69
N LEU A 432 11.50 -24.52 4.28
CA LEU A 432 10.73 -23.37 4.78
C LEU A 432 11.45 -22.70 5.96
N TRP A 433 12.06 -23.48 6.86
CA TRP A 433 12.89 -22.92 7.93
C TRP A 433 14.12 -22.19 7.36
N GLU A 434 14.87 -22.79 6.45
CA GLU A 434 16.04 -22.18 5.81
C GLU A 434 15.68 -20.87 5.09
N MET A 435 14.56 -20.87 4.36
CA MET A 435 14.04 -19.67 3.70
C MET A 435 13.66 -18.59 4.72
N ARG A 436 12.98 -18.96 5.81
CA ARG A 436 12.60 -18.01 6.87
C ARG A 436 13.81 -17.37 7.56
N MET A 437 14.85 -18.16 7.83
CA MET A 437 16.10 -17.65 8.42
C MET A 437 16.84 -16.71 7.45
N ARG A 438 16.81 -17.01 6.15
CA ARG A 438 17.35 -16.11 5.12
C ARG A 438 16.63 -14.76 5.12
N LEU A 439 15.29 -14.77 5.14
CA LEU A 439 14.47 -13.55 5.21
C LEU A 439 14.75 -12.75 6.49
N GLU A 440 14.96 -13.43 7.63
CA GLU A 440 15.34 -12.76 8.88
C GLU A 440 16.66 -12.01 8.74
N LYS A 441 17.67 -12.67 8.16
CA LYS A 441 19.01 -12.10 7.98
C LYS A 441 19.00 -10.91 7.02
N GLU A 442 18.26 -11.03 5.91
CA GLU A 442 18.27 -10.02 4.85
C GLU A 442 17.38 -8.81 5.19
N GLN A 443 16.24 -9.01 5.85
CA GLN A 443 15.21 -7.98 5.99
C GLN A 443 14.83 -7.68 7.45
N GLY A 444 15.27 -8.49 8.42
CA GLY A 444 14.84 -8.37 9.81
C GLY A 444 15.23 -7.05 10.48
N ALA A 445 16.35 -6.46 10.09
CA ALA A 445 16.79 -5.16 10.62
C ALA A 445 15.92 -3.99 10.10
N GLU A 446 15.49 -4.04 8.85
CA GLU A 446 14.68 -2.99 8.22
C GLU A 446 13.19 -3.13 8.55
N ASN A 447 12.73 -4.37 8.69
CA ASN A 447 11.34 -4.74 8.93
C ASN A 447 11.18 -5.64 10.17
N PRO A 448 11.56 -5.16 11.38
CA PRO A 448 11.54 -5.97 12.61
C PRO A 448 10.16 -6.52 12.97
N LEU A 449 9.08 -5.82 12.63
CA LEU A 449 7.71 -6.27 12.91
C LEU A 449 7.28 -7.46 12.05
N LYS A 450 7.86 -7.57 10.85
CA LYS A 450 7.45 -8.53 9.82
C LYS A 450 8.47 -9.65 9.66
N ALA A 451 9.71 -9.29 9.30
CA ALA A 451 10.79 -10.22 9.00
C ALA A 451 11.74 -10.47 10.17
N GLY A 452 11.70 -9.63 11.21
CA GLY A 452 12.54 -9.79 12.40
C GLY A 452 12.27 -11.10 13.15
N ARG A 453 13.17 -11.47 14.08
CA ARG A 453 12.99 -12.63 14.96
C ARG A 453 11.68 -12.49 15.74
N GLY A 454 10.80 -13.48 15.68
CA GLY A 454 9.49 -13.42 16.33
C GLY A 454 8.47 -12.51 15.64
N GLY A 455 8.83 -11.88 14.52
CA GLY A 455 7.95 -11.04 13.73
C GLY A 455 6.85 -11.85 13.04
N TYR A 456 5.92 -11.15 12.38
CA TYR A 456 4.73 -11.75 11.78
C TYR A 456 5.01 -12.90 10.78
N TYR A 457 6.17 -12.93 10.11
CA TYR A 457 6.52 -14.07 9.25
C TYR A 457 6.68 -15.39 9.99
N ASP A 458 7.07 -15.39 11.28
CA ASP A 458 7.10 -16.62 12.07
C ASP A 458 5.69 -17.21 12.19
N ILE A 459 4.66 -16.36 12.38
CA ILE A 459 3.25 -16.76 12.38
C ILE A 459 2.82 -17.28 11.00
N ASP A 460 3.05 -16.50 9.93
CA ASP A 460 2.64 -16.85 8.55
C ASP A 460 3.26 -18.18 8.07
N PHE A 461 4.56 -18.37 8.30
CA PHE A 461 5.26 -19.60 7.94
C PHE A 461 4.75 -20.79 8.76
N ALA A 462 4.53 -20.62 10.06
CA ALA A 462 4.05 -21.70 10.91
C ALA A 462 2.64 -22.15 10.54
N LEU A 463 1.70 -21.21 10.41
CA LEU A 463 0.31 -21.52 10.04
C LEU A 463 0.24 -22.15 8.65
N THR A 464 0.98 -21.62 7.68
CA THR A 464 0.90 -22.14 6.30
C THR A 464 1.61 -23.48 6.17
N TYR A 465 2.70 -23.73 6.90
CA TYR A 465 3.30 -25.07 6.98
C TYR A 465 2.37 -26.10 7.62
N LEU A 466 1.72 -25.76 8.74
CA LEU A 466 0.73 -26.64 9.38
C LEU A 466 -0.40 -26.99 8.42
N ARG A 467 -0.92 -25.98 7.70
CA ARG A 467 -1.96 -26.18 6.67
C ARG A 467 -1.47 -27.06 5.51
N LEU A 468 -0.24 -26.84 5.04
CA LEU A 468 0.34 -27.61 3.92
C LEU A 468 0.53 -29.09 4.31
N LYS A 469 0.94 -29.35 5.55
CA LYS A 469 1.12 -30.69 6.11
C LYS A 469 -0.21 -31.41 6.34
N SER A 470 -1.30 -30.68 6.62
CA SER A 470 -2.61 -31.25 6.94
C SER A 470 -3.40 -31.68 5.69
N ALA A 471 -3.20 -32.94 5.27
CA ALA A 471 -4.08 -33.82 4.47
C ALA A 471 -4.81 -33.28 3.21
N GLY A 472 -4.38 -32.15 2.62
CA GLY A 472 -4.92 -31.67 1.34
C GLY A 472 -6.28 -31.00 1.44
N ILE A 473 -6.55 -30.26 2.53
CA ILE A 473 -7.83 -29.53 2.65
C ILE A 473 -7.91 -28.40 1.62
N PHE A 474 -8.86 -28.61 0.71
CA PHE A 474 -9.19 -27.85 -0.47
C PHE A 474 -9.56 -26.38 -0.20
N PHE A 475 -9.39 -25.61 -1.26
CA PHE A 475 -9.34 -24.16 -1.34
C PHE A 475 -10.50 -23.46 -0.64
N LYS A 476 -10.27 -23.06 0.60
CA LYS A 476 -10.99 -21.95 1.22
C LYS A 476 -10.02 -20.78 1.40
N VAL A 477 -10.44 -19.61 0.95
CA VAL A 477 -9.78 -18.34 1.27
C VAL A 477 -10.02 -18.09 2.76
N LEU A 478 -8.94 -18.05 3.54
CA LEU A 478 -8.99 -17.97 5.00
C LEU A 478 -8.02 -16.91 5.48
N ASN A 479 -8.49 -15.81 6.05
CA ASN A 479 -7.59 -14.87 6.73
C ASN A 479 -6.84 -15.55 7.89
N THR A 480 -5.90 -14.86 8.51
CA THR A 480 -5.02 -15.40 9.55
C THR A 480 -5.78 -15.96 10.74
N LEU A 481 -6.82 -15.28 11.22
CA LEU A 481 -7.64 -15.78 12.34
C LEU A 481 -8.42 -17.03 11.93
N GLU A 482 -9.04 -17.00 10.75
CA GLU A 482 -9.79 -18.15 10.24
C GLU A 482 -8.89 -19.38 10.05
N ARG A 483 -7.61 -19.18 9.67
CA ARG A 483 -6.63 -20.27 9.63
C ARG A 483 -6.29 -20.84 10.99
N ILE A 484 -6.08 -19.97 11.99
CA ILE A 484 -5.81 -20.40 13.37
C ILE A 484 -6.99 -21.26 13.85
N ASP A 485 -8.22 -20.79 13.65
CA ASP A 485 -9.43 -21.50 14.04
C ASP A 485 -9.59 -22.85 13.34
N VAL A 486 -9.31 -22.92 12.04
CA VAL A 486 -9.37 -24.19 11.28
C VAL A 486 -8.30 -25.16 11.78
N LEU A 487 -7.06 -24.70 11.98
CA LEU A 487 -5.97 -25.55 12.43
C LEU A 487 -6.16 -26.05 13.87
N GLU A 488 -6.72 -25.22 14.75
CA GLU A 488 -7.12 -25.63 16.10
C GLU A 488 -8.21 -26.72 16.05
N LYS A 489 -9.29 -26.49 15.28
CA LYS A 489 -10.39 -27.46 15.13
C LYS A 489 -9.94 -28.80 14.54
N MET A 490 -8.89 -28.79 13.73
CA MET A 490 -8.29 -29.99 13.16
C MET A 490 -7.30 -30.70 14.11
N GLY A 491 -7.01 -30.12 15.28
CA GLY A 491 -6.03 -30.65 16.23
C GLY A 491 -4.57 -30.46 15.80
N HIS A 492 -4.29 -29.52 14.91
CA HIS A 492 -2.93 -29.14 14.50
C HIS A 492 -2.34 -27.98 15.31
N LEU A 493 -3.16 -27.31 16.13
CA LEU A 493 -2.75 -26.34 17.12
C LEU A 493 -3.35 -26.72 18.48
N GLU A 494 -2.53 -26.64 19.53
CA GLU A 494 -3.04 -26.70 20.90
C GLU A 494 -3.86 -25.43 21.20
N ARG A 495 -4.86 -25.54 22.07
CA ARG A 495 -5.75 -24.42 22.41
C ARG A 495 -4.99 -23.20 22.93
N SER A 496 -3.98 -23.41 23.80
CA SER A 496 -3.16 -22.32 24.34
C SER A 496 -2.31 -21.63 23.27
N ASP A 497 -1.83 -22.36 22.26
CA ASP A 497 -1.11 -21.78 21.13
C ASP A 497 -2.08 -21.01 20.22
N ALA A 498 -3.27 -21.55 19.97
CA ALA A 498 -4.28 -20.88 19.16
C ALA A 498 -4.72 -19.56 19.80
N GLU A 499 -5.01 -19.55 21.10
CA GLU A 499 -5.33 -18.35 21.87
C GLU A 499 -4.21 -17.30 21.77
N PHE A 500 -2.95 -17.70 22.01
CA PHE A 500 -1.80 -16.81 21.87
C PHE A 500 -1.63 -16.28 20.44
N LEU A 501 -1.74 -17.12 19.41
CA LEU A 501 -1.55 -16.73 18.02
C LEU A 501 -2.66 -15.79 17.54
N ARG A 502 -3.89 -15.90 18.06
CA ARG A 502 -4.96 -14.92 17.79
C ARG A 502 -4.57 -13.56 18.34
N ASP A 503 -4.17 -13.48 19.61
CA ASP A 503 -3.74 -12.23 20.24
C ASP A 503 -2.55 -11.61 19.49
N ALA A 504 -1.53 -12.41 19.19
CA ALA A 504 -0.36 -11.97 18.44
C ALA A 504 -0.72 -11.48 17.03
N ALA A 505 -1.59 -12.21 16.31
CA ALA A 505 -2.01 -11.82 14.96
C ALA A 505 -2.82 -10.51 14.97
N VAL A 506 -3.76 -10.35 15.91
CA VAL A 506 -4.51 -9.10 16.09
C VAL A 506 -3.56 -7.96 16.44
N PHE A 507 -2.63 -8.17 17.37
CA PHE A 507 -1.65 -7.16 17.77
C PHE A 507 -0.76 -6.71 16.63
N TYR A 508 -0.16 -7.65 15.87
CA TYR A 508 0.67 -7.31 14.72
C TYR A 508 -0.10 -6.58 13.62
N ARG A 509 -1.35 -6.99 13.35
CA ARG A 509 -2.19 -6.32 12.37
C ARG A 509 -2.62 -4.94 12.84
N ALA A 510 -3.00 -4.78 14.11
CA ALA A 510 -3.31 -3.49 14.70
C ALA A 510 -2.12 -2.52 14.65
N LEU A 511 -0.91 -3.01 14.93
CA LEU A 511 0.31 -2.22 14.89
C LEU A 511 0.64 -1.74 13.47
N ASP A 512 0.67 -2.64 12.50
CA ASP A 512 0.92 -2.30 11.10
C ASP A 512 -0.17 -1.40 10.53
N HIS A 513 -1.44 -1.64 10.88
CA HIS A 513 -2.57 -0.79 10.51
C HIS A 513 -2.47 0.61 11.10
N GLY A 514 -2.15 0.73 12.40
CA GLY A 514 -1.97 2.02 13.06
C GLY A 514 -0.86 2.85 12.41
N LEU A 515 0.25 2.22 12.04
CA LEU A 515 1.35 2.89 11.30
C LEU A 515 0.89 3.41 9.93
N ARG A 516 0.09 2.60 9.21
CA ARG A 516 -0.46 2.91 7.88
C ARG A 516 -1.48 4.02 7.93
N VAL A 517 -2.46 3.92 8.81
CA VAL A 517 -3.53 4.90 8.96
C VAL A 517 -2.99 6.24 9.47
N TYR A 518 -2.00 6.23 10.36
CA TYR A 518 -1.40 7.45 10.86
C TYR A 518 -0.72 8.27 9.75
N SER A 519 0.04 7.61 8.88
CA SER A 519 0.93 8.27 7.90
C SER A 519 0.49 8.20 6.44
N GLY A 520 -0.42 7.28 6.10
CA GLY A 520 -0.74 6.89 4.72
C GLY A 520 0.31 5.99 4.07
N GLN A 521 1.29 5.47 4.83
CA GLN A 521 2.42 4.70 4.32
C GLN A 521 2.67 3.43 5.14
N ALA A 522 3.21 2.39 4.50
CA ALA A 522 3.64 1.18 5.20
C ALA A 522 4.77 1.49 6.19
N GLY A 523 4.66 0.99 7.43
CA GLY A 523 5.69 1.13 8.47
C GLY A 523 6.29 -0.21 8.87
N GLY A 524 7.60 -0.39 8.70
CA GLY A 524 8.30 -1.63 9.08
C GLY A 524 8.74 -1.71 10.55
N ARG A 525 8.67 -0.60 11.29
CA ARG A 525 9.24 -0.45 12.63
C ARG A 525 8.41 0.49 13.52
N LEU A 526 8.55 0.35 14.83
CA LEU A 526 7.97 1.29 15.79
C LEU A 526 8.53 2.72 15.61
N PRO A 527 7.72 3.77 15.83
CA PRO A 527 8.18 5.15 15.83
C PRO A 527 9.22 5.39 16.94
N ARG A 528 10.27 6.14 16.65
CA ARG A 528 11.29 6.52 17.65
C ARG A 528 10.88 7.70 18.52
N THR A 529 9.96 8.53 18.04
CA THR A 529 9.52 9.74 18.74
C THR A 529 8.38 9.42 19.68
N ARG A 530 8.51 9.78 20.96
CA ARG A 530 7.49 9.53 22.00
C ARG A 530 6.09 9.95 21.58
N TYR A 531 5.96 11.14 20.99
CA TYR A 531 4.68 11.66 20.51
C TYR A 531 3.98 10.77 19.46
N LYS A 532 4.75 10.17 18.52
CA LYS A 532 4.21 9.25 17.51
C LYS A 532 3.90 7.88 18.12
N LEU A 533 4.70 7.46 19.09
CA LEU A 533 4.46 6.21 19.82
C LEU A 533 3.17 6.28 20.64
N GLU A 534 2.93 7.38 21.35
CA GLU A 534 1.67 7.63 22.08
C GLU A 534 0.45 7.70 21.15
N ALA A 535 0.62 8.20 19.92
CA ALA A 535 -0.45 8.18 18.92
C ALA A 535 -0.75 6.76 18.45
N LEU A 536 0.30 5.98 18.17
CA LEU A 536 0.18 4.59 17.75
C LEU A 536 -0.45 3.73 18.85
N ASP A 537 -0.05 3.92 20.10
CA ASP A 537 -0.58 3.20 21.28
C ASP A 537 -2.09 3.42 21.45
N LYS A 538 -2.55 4.67 21.32
CA LYS A 538 -3.98 5.02 21.32
C LYS A 538 -4.78 4.42 20.17
N LEU A 539 -4.14 4.19 19.03
CA LEU A 539 -4.78 3.55 17.88
C LEU A 539 -4.85 2.04 18.09
N VAL A 540 -3.73 1.41 18.45
CA VAL A 540 -3.63 -0.03 18.66
C VAL A 540 -4.62 -0.49 19.74
N SER A 541 -4.78 0.28 20.81
CA SER A 541 -5.75 0.00 21.88
C SER A 541 -7.22 0.01 21.48
N ARG A 542 -7.56 0.53 20.32
CA ARG A 542 -8.93 0.42 19.78
C ARG A 542 -9.20 -0.96 19.19
N TRP A 543 -8.17 -1.66 18.73
CA TRP A 543 -8.33 -2.89 17.94
C TRP A 543 -7.88 -4.16 18.64
N THR A 544 -7.17 -4.04 19.76
CA THR A 544 -6.65 -5.18 20.52
C THR A 544 -7.34 -5.33 21.88
N PRO A 545 -7.43 -6.56 22.42
CA PRO A 545 -8.00 -6.81 23.74
C PRO A 545 -7.34 -6.01 24.89
N PRO A 546 -8.08 -5.71 25.98
CA PRO A 546 -7.57 -4.94 27.12
C PRO A 546 -6.25 -5.44 27.72
N HIS A 547 -6.05 -6.76 27.80
CA HIS A 547 -4.87 -7.36 28.42
C HIS A 547 -3.56 -7.13 27.65
N LEU A 548 -3.63 -6.64 26.40
CA LEU A 548 -2.45 -6.28 25.62
C LEU A 548 -1.99 -4.82 25.86
N HIS A 549 -2.61 -4.12 26.82
CA HIS A 549 -2.34 -2.70 27.15
C HIS A 549 -1.87 -2.47 28.58
N ASP A 550 -1.61 -3.55 29.33
CA ASP A 550 -1.20 -3.45 30.74
C ASP A 550 0.23 -2.91 30.90
N GLN A 551 0.98 -2.80 29.80
CA GLN A 551 2.36 -2.35 29.76
C GLN A 551 2.65 -1.57 28.46
N PRO A 552 3.79 -0.84 28.38
CA PRO A 552 4.15 -0.11 27.16
C PRO A 552 4.23 -1.00 25.92
N ILE A 553 3.78 -0.47 24.77
CA ILE A 553 3.66 -1.22 23.51
C ILE A 553 4.96 -1.88 23.03
N ASP A 554 6.12 -1.30 23.33
CA ASP A 554 7.42 -1.87 22.99
C ASP A 554 7.80 -3.07 23.86
N VAL A 555 7.38 -3.06 25.13
CA VAL A 555 7.53 -4.19 26.06
C VAL A 555 6.59 -5.33 25.65
N GLU A 556 5.33 -5.02 25.36
CA GLU A 556 4.35 -5.99 24.87
C GLU A 556 4.81 -6.65 23.56
N LEU A 557 5.26 -5.84 22.60
CA LEU A 557 5.82 -6.32 21.34
C LEU A 557 6.99 -7.29 21.56
N ALA A 558 7.91 -6.97 22.48
CA ALA A 558 9.06 -7.84 22.77
C ALA A 558 8.63 -9.20 23.36
N GLN A 559 7.61 -9.23 24.22
CA GLN A 559 7.06 -10.46 24.78
C GLN A 559 6.35 -11.30 23.71
N ILE A 560 5.53 -10.67 22.87
CA ILE A 560 4.87 -11.31 21.73
C ILE A 560 5.92 -11.88 20.76
N GLN A 561 6.97 -11.13 20.45
CA GLN A 561 8.08 -11.59 19.60
C GLN A 561 8.78 -12.83 20.19
N ALA A 562 9.10 -12.81 21.48
CA ALA A 562 9.75 -13.93 22.14
C ALA A 562 8.91 -15.21 22.06
N ARG A 563 7.62 -15.12 22.44
CA ARG A 563 6.69 -16.27 22.41
C ARG A 563 6.38 -16.75 20.99
N THR A 564 6.25 -15.83 20.03
CA THR A 564 6.06 -16.18 18.61
C THR A 564 7.25 -16.97 18.09
N ARG A 565 8.46 -16.55 18.45
CA ARG A 565 9.68 -17.23 18.04
C ARG A 565 9.81 -18.61 18.68
N GLU A 566 9.49 -18.73 19.96
CA GLU A 566 9.48 -20.02 20.67
C GLU A 566 8.53 -21.01 19.99
N PHE A 567 7.30 -20.58 19.66
CA PHE A 567 6.33 -21.38 18.92
C PHE A 567 6.89 -21.83 17.56
N PHE A 568 7.48 -20.90 16.79
CA PHE A 568 8.08 -21.19 15.50
C PHE A 568 9.24 -22.20 15.62
N GLU A 569 10.15 -22.01 16.57
CA GLU A 569 11.29 -22.91 16.80
C GLU A 569 10.82 -24.30 17.23
N ARG A 570 9.82 -24.41 18.11
CA ARG A 570 9.20 -25.70 18.49
C ARG A 570 8.66 -26.45 17.27
N LEU A 571 8.05 -25.75 16.32
CA LEU A 571 7.45 -26.36 15.13
C LEU A 571 8.47 -26.76 14.06
N PHE A 572 9.55 -25.99 13.88
CA PHE A 572 10.51 -26.18 12.78
C PHE A 572 11.81 -26.86 13.19
N VAL A 573 12.24 -26.75 14.45
CA VAL A 573 13.49 -27.36 14.96
C VAL A 573 13.24 -28.66 15.74
N GLY A 574 12.11 -28.78 16.44
CA GLY A 574 11.72 -29.98 17.23
C GLY A 574 11.10 -31.10 16.41
#